data_AF-A0A8T7GM86-F1
#
_entry.id   AF-A0A8T7GM86-F1
#
_cell.length_a   1.000
_cell.length_b   1.000
_cell.length_c   1.000
_cell.angle_alpha   90.00
_cell.angle_beta   90.00
_cell.angle_gamma   90.00
#
_symmetry.space_group_name_H-M   'P 1'
#
loop_
_entity.id
_entity.type
_entity.pdbx_description
1 polymer ?
#
loop_
_entity_poly.entity_id
_entity_poly.type
_entity_poly.pdbx_seq_one_letter_code
_entity_poly.pdbx_strand_id
1 'polypeptide(L)' 'MPPRLARAVAEALEAEARSPPDPGRGVVRVEAAGGLVRVCFEARDLSAARTLVNAYLSLAATVADSVASLGGM' A
#
# COMPACT_ATOMS: atom_id res chain seq x y z
N MET A 1 8.56 11.46 1.46
CA MET A 1 7.45 11.38 2.44
C MET A 1 8.04 11.50 3.84
N PRO A 2 7.40 12.18 4.82
CA PRO A 2 7.89 12.19 6.19
C PRO A 2 8.06 10.75 6.71
N PRO A 3 9.11 10.42 7.50
CA PRO A 3 9.38 9.04 7.94
C PRO A 3 8.21 8.37 8.66
N ARG A 4 7.44 9.13 9.44
CA ARG A 4 6.24 8.64 10.15
C ARG A 4 5.10 8.29 9.19
N LEU A 5 4.88 9.12 8.16
CA LEU A 5 3.88 8.84 7.14
C LEU A 5 4.28 7.64 6.27
N ALA A 6 5.57 7.53 5.91
CA ALA A 6 6.13 6.36 5.23
C ALA A 6 5.88 5.06 5.99
N ARG A 7 6.12 5.09 7.29
CA ARG A 7 5.84 3.95 8.16
C ARG A 7 4.35 3.61 8.21
N ALA A 8 3.48 4.60 8.44
CA ALA A 8 2.03 4.38 8.52
C ALA A 8 1.46 3.78 7.23
N VAL A 9 1.87 4.32 6.07
CA VAL A 9 1.47 3.78 4.76
C VAL A 9 1.99 2.35 4.59
N ALA A 10 3.27 2.09 4.89
CA ALA A 10 3.82 0.74 4.76
C ALA A 10 3.10 -0.30 5.62
N GLU A 11 2.84 0.02 6.89
CA GLU A 11 2.13 -0.88 7.82
C GLU A 11 0.72 -1.21 7.33
N ALA A 12 0.00 -0.22 6.79
CA ALA A 12 -1.34 -0.43 6.22
C ALA A 12 -1.31 -1.29 4.95
N LEU A 13 -0.38 -1.03 4.03
CA LEU A 13 -0.23 -1.83 2.81
C LEU A 13 0.23 -3.27 3.11
N GLU A 14 1.09 -3.47 4.11
CA GLU A 14 1.49 -4.80 4.56
C GLU A 14 0.30 -5.58 5.16
N ALA A 15 -0.58 -4.92 5.90
CA ALA A 15 -1.77 -5.55 6.45
C ALA A 15 -2.68 -6.09 5.33
N GLU A 16 -2.90 -5.28 4.28
CA GLU A 16 -3.63 -5.70 3.08
C GLU A 16 -2.93 -6.86 2.36
N ALA A 17 -1.59 -6.84 2.28
CA ALA A 17 -0.81 -7.89 1.63
C ALA A 17 -0.84 -9.24 2.36
N ARG A 18 -0.96 -9.22 3.71
CA ARG A 18 -1.06 -10.44 4.53
C ARG A 18 -2.43 -11.11 4.44
N SER A 19 -3.48 -10.33 4.22
CA SER A 19 -4.86 -10.81 4.19
C SER A 19 -5.61 -10.26 2.97
N PRO A 20 -5.18 -10.60 1.74
CA PRO A 20 -5.77 -10.03 0.54
C PRO A 20 -7.22 -10.51 0.37
N PRO A 21 -8.15 -9.63 -0.04
CA PRO A 21 -9.55 -9.99 -0.24
C PRO A 21 -9.76 -10.99 -1.39
N ASP A 22 -8.79 -11.10 -2.31
CA ASP A 22 -8.79 -12.09 -3.39
C ASP A 22 -7.35 -12.61 -3.62
N PRO A 23 -6.96 -13.73 -2.96
CA PRO A 23 -5.60 -14.28 -3.08
C PRO A 23 -5.28 -14.79 -4.48
N GLY A 24 -6.29 -14.96 -5.36
CA GLY A 24 -6.11 -15.39 -6.74
C GLY A 24 -5.59 -14.30 -7.69
N ARG A 25 -5.47 -13.04 -7.22
CA ARG A 25 -5.00 -11.90 -8.06
C ARG A 25 -3.49 -11.80 -8.15
N GLY A 26 -2.77 -12.30 -7.16
CA GLY A 26 -1.31 -12.22 -7.14
C GLY A 26 -0.74 -12.05 -5.73
N VAL A 27 0.57 -11.82 -5.69
CA VAL A 27 1.34 -11.59 -4.47
C VAL A 27 1.78 -10.13 -4.45
N VAL A 28 1.69 -9.50 -3.28
CA VAL A 28 2.21 -8.16 -3.06
C VAL A 28 3.24 -8.19 -1.95
N ARG A 29 4.38 -7.53 -2.17
CA ARG A 29 5.42 -7.33 -1.16
C ARG A 29 5.61 -5.84 -0.92
N VAL A 30 5.71 -5.46 0.34
CA VAL A 30 5.86 -4.06 0.76
C VAL A 30 7.14 -3.96 1.56
N GLU A 31 7.95 -2.95 1.25
CA GLU A 31 9.20 -2.64 1.93
C GLU A 31 9.25 -1.14 2.24
N ALA A 32 9.71 -0.76 3.43
CA ALA A 32 9.90 0.64 3.81
C ALA A 32 11.38 0.92 4.13
N ALA A 33 11.97 1.92 3.48
CA ALA A 33 13.35 2.35 3.73
C ALA A 33 13.50 3.86 3.52
N GLY A 34 14.07 4.58 4.49
CA GLY A 34 14.49 5.97 4.31
C GLY A 34 13.38 6.97 3.90
N GLY A 35 12.13 6.74 4.32
CA GLY A 35 11.00 7.59 3.91
C GLY A 35 10.43 7.29 2.52
N LEU A 36 10.86 6.18 1.91
CA LEU A 36 10.30 5.58 0.71
C LEU A 36 9.56 4.29 1.06
N VAL A 37 8.44 4.05 0.38
CA VAL A 37 7.69 2.79 0.41
C VAL A 37 7.79 2.17 -0.97
N ARG A 38 8.34 0.95 -1.04
CA ARG A 38 8.42 0.15 -2.26
C ARG A 38 7.34 -0.92 -2.21
N VAL A 39 6.57 -1.04 -3.29
CA VAL A 39 5.54 -2.06 -3.45
C VAL A 39 5.84 -2.84 -4.72
N CYS A 40 6.00 -4.15 -4.57
CA CYS A 40 6.26 -5.07 -5.67
C CYS A 40 5.02 -5.95 -5.88
N PHE A 41 4.52 -5.98 -7.12
CA PHE A 41 3.36 -6.77 -7.52
C PHE A 41 3.79 -7.92 -8.41
N GLU A 42 3.40 -9.13 -8.05
CA GLU A 42 3.46 -10.30 -8.92
C GLU A 42 2.03 -10.73 -9.22
N ALA A 43 1.58 -10.48 -10.45
CA ALA A 43 0.21 -10.73 -10.86
C ALA A 43 0.16 -11.79 -11.96
N ARG A 44 -0.93 -12.56 -12.00
CA ARG A 44 -1.11 -13.63 -13.00
C ARG A 44 -1.32 -13.10 -14.43
N ASP A 45 -1.87 -11.89 -14.55
CA ASP A 45 -2.23 -11.24 -15.80
C ASP A 45 -2.27 -9.71 -15.63
N LEU A 46 -2.35 -8.97 -16.74
CA LEU A 46 -2.35 -7.50 -16.72
C LEU A 46 -3.60 -6.90 -16.06
N SER A 47 -4.75 -7.59 -16.11
CA SER A 47 -5.99 -7.12 -15.49
C SER A 47 -5.89 -7.21 -13.96
N ALA A 48 -5.33 -8.31 -13.45
CA ALA A 48 -5.02 -8.51 -12.05
C ALA A 48 -3.96 -7.51 -11.57
N ALA A 49 -2.90 -7.26 -12.37
CA ALA A 49 -1.89 -6.26 -12.05
C ALA A 49 -2.51 -4.86 -11.89
N ARG A 50 -3.33 -4.44 -12.85
CA ARG A 50 -4.05 -3.15 -12.79
C ARG A 50 -4.93 -3.07 -11.54
N THR A 51 -5.64 -4.15 -11.24
CA THR A 51 -6.52 -4.21 -10.07
C THR A 51 -5.75 -4.06 -8.76
N LEU A 52 -4.64 -4.78 -8.61
CA LEU A 52 -3.78 -4.70 -7.43
C LEU A 52 -3.16 -3.30 -7.28
N VAL A 53 -2.62 -2.74 -8.36
CA VAL A 53 -2.05 -1.38 -8.35
C VAL A 53 -3.09 -0.35 -7.93
N ASN A 54 -4.29 -0.38 -8.51
CA ASN A 54 -5.35 0.56 -8.17
C ASN A 54 -5.78 0.45 -6.69
N ALA A 55 -5.91 -0.78 -6.18
CA ALA A 55 -6.30 -1.01 -4.79
C ALA A 55 -5.25 -0.45 -3.82
N TYR A 56 -3.97 -0.75 -4.05
CA TYR A 56 -2.88 -0.32 -3.17
C TYR A 56 -2.63 1.19 -3.24
N LEU A 57 -2.77 1.81 -4.43
CA LEU A 57 -2.68 3.27 -4.54
C LEU A 57 -3.84 3.97 -3.82
N SER A 58 -5.06 3.43 -3.94
CA SER A 58 -6.23 3.99 -3.25
C SER A 58 -6.10 3.88 -1.73
N LEU A 59 -5.61 2.74 -1.23
CA LEU A 59 -5.34 2.54 0.19
C LEU A 59 -4.23 3.49 0.69
N ALA A 60 -3.14 3.62 -0.06
CA ALA A 60 -2.05 4.54 0.28
C ALA A 60 -2.52 6.00 0.36
N ALA A 61 -3.36 6.44 -0.60
CA ALA A 61 -3.97 7.76 -0.59
C ALA A 61 -4.86 7.96 0.65
N THR A 62 -5.74 7.00 0.94
CA THR A 62 -6.64 7.05 2.10
C THR A 62 -5.86 7.18 3.42
N VAL A 63 -4.78 6.42 3.58
CA VAL A 63 -3.92 6.49 4.77
C VAL A 63 -3.20 7.83 4.84
N ALA A 64 -2.69 8.33 3.73
CA ALA A 64 -2.02 9.63 3.68
C ALA A 64 -2.96 10.78 4.06
N ASP A 65 -4.19 10.77 3.53
CA ASP A 65 -5.21 11.77 3.83
C ASP A 65 -5.65 11.67 5.31
N SER A 66 -5.79 10.46 5.84
CA SER A 66 -6.15 10.24 7.25
C SER A 66 -5.07 10.77 8.20
N VAL A 67 -3.80 10.50 7.90
CA VAL A 67 -2.65 10.99 8.69
C VAL A 67 -2.53 12.51 8.60
N ALA A 68 -2.72 13.08 7.40
CA ALA A 68 -2.71 14.54 7.22
C ALA A 68 -3.84 15.22 8.02
N SER A 69 -5.03 14.62 8.02
CA SER A 69 -6.20 15.13 8.75
C SER A 69 -6.02 15.08 10.27
N LEU A 70 -5.32 14.07 10.79
CA LEU A 70 -5.01 13.93 12.22
C LEU A 70 -3.83 14.79 12.68
N GLY A 71 -2.89 15.11 11.79
CA GLY A 71 -1.70 15.92 12.08
C GLY A 71 -1.91 17.44 11.96
N GLY A 72 -3.12 17.88 11.56
CA GLY A 72 -3.50 19.29 11.40
C GLY A 72 -4.17 19.94 12.62
N MET A 73 -4.09 19.33 13.80
CA MET A 73 -4.41 19.94 15.10
C MET A 73 -3.12 20.36 15.82
#